data_AF-K9KG64-F1
#
_entry.id   AF-K9KG64-F1
#
_cell.length_a   1.000
_cell.length_b   1.000
_cell.length_c   1.000
_cell.angle_alpha   90.00
_cell.angle_beta   90.00
_cell.angle_gamma   90.00
#
_symmetry.space_group_name_H-M   'P 1'
#
loop_
_entity.id
_entity.type
_entity.pdbx_description
1 polymer ?
#
loop_
_entity_poly.entity_id
_entity_poly.type
_entity_poly.pdbx_seq_one_letter_code
_entity_poly.pdbx_strand_id
1 'polypeptide(L)' 'ELDALGDELLADEDSSYLDEAASAPAIPEGVPTDTKNKDGVLVDEFGLPQIPAS' A
#
# COMPACT_ATOMS: atom_id res chain seq x y z
N GLU A 1 8.02 -17.76 -5.84
CA GLU A 1 7.73 -16.49 -6.54
C GLU A 1 8.39 -15.32 -5.83
N LEU A 2 8.10 -15.07 -4.55
CA LEU A 2 8.84 -14.07 -3.75
C LEU A 2 10.35 -14.32 -3.71
N ASP A 3 10.78 -15.58 -3.63
CA ASP A 3 12.21 -15.92 -3.63
C ASP A 3 12.93 -15.43 -4.90
N ALA A 4 12.30 -15.61 -6.08
CA ALA A 4 12.84 -15.14 -7.35
C ALA A 4 12.89 -13.60 -7.41
N LEU A 5 11.88 -12.92 -6.87
CA LEU A 5 11.88 -11.46 -6.74
C LEU A 5 12.97 -10.97 -5.78
N GLY A 6 13.27 -11.73 -4.72
CA GLY A 6 14.35 -11.43 -3.79
C GLY A 6 15.73 -11.51 -4.45
N ASP A 7 15.93 -12.52 -5.31
CA ASP A 7 17.17 -12.67 -6.09
C ASP A 7 17.35 -11.54 -7.12
N GLU A 8 16.27 -11.09 -7.76
CA GLU A 8 16.28 -9.93 -8.66
C GLU A 8 16.63 -8.63 -7.93
N LEU A 9 16.05 -8.41 -6.74
CA LEU A 9 16.32 -7.23 -5.92
C LEU A 9 17.75 -7.23 -5.35
N LEU A 10 18.31 -8.40 -5.04
CA LEU A 10 19.72 -8.53 -4.62
C LEU A 10 20.72 -8.28 -5.75
N ALA A 11 20.31 -8.58 -6.99
CA ALA A 11 21.12 -8.30 -8.17
C ALA A 11 21.03 -6.83 -8.63
N ASP A 12 20.06 -6.08 -8.11
CA ASP A 12 19.89 -4.65 -8.39
C ASP A 12 20.81 -3.80 -7.49
N GLU A 13 21.56 -2.89 -8.10
CA GLU A 13 22.42 -1.93 -7.39
C GLU A 13 21.66 -0.65 -7.01
N ASP A 14 20.48 -0.43 -7.60
CA ASP A 14 19.67 0.75 -7.33
C ASP A 14 18.91 0.60 -5.99
N SER A 15 19.31 1.39 -5.00
CA SER A 15 18.64 1.49 -3.70
C SER A 15 17.82 2.77 -3.53
N SER A 16 17.64 3.56 -4.58
CA SER A 16 16.93 4.86 -4.52
C SER A 16 15.47 4.74 -4.09
N TYR A 17 14.85 3.57 -4.28
CA TYR A 17 13.51 3.26 -3.79
C TYR A 17 13.38 3.40 -2.25
N LEU A 18 14.47 3.18 -1.50
CA LEU A 18 14.48 3.35 -0.04
C LEU A 18 14.40 4.83 0.33
N ASP A 19 15.16 5.66 -0.39
CA ASP A 19 15.15 7.11 -0.19
C ASP A 19 13.82 7.71 -0.67
N GLU A 20 13.26 7.21 -1.77
CA GLU A 20 11.93 7.60 -2.25
C GLU A 20 10.87 7.30 -1.18
N ALA A 21 10.85 6.08 -0.64
CA ALA A 21 9.93 5.68 0.42
C ALA A 21 10.09 6.54 1.69
N ALA A 22 11.32 6.91 2.05
CA ALA A 22 11.59 7.80 3.17
C ALA A 22 11.14 9.25 2.91
N SER A 23 11.19 9.69 1.65
CA SER A 23 10.76 11.02 1.23
C SER A 23 9.25 11.12 0.96
N ALA A 24 8.55 9.99 0.92
CA ALA A 24 7.13 9.93 0.69
C ALA A 24 6.38 10.72 1.78
N PRO A 25 5.27 11.39 1.43
CA PRO A 25 4.42 12.04 2.43
C PRO A 25 4.04 11.06 3.53
N ALA A 26 4.07 11.54 4.77
CA ALA A 26 3.65 10.75 5.92
C ALA A 26 2.21 10.26 5.73
N ILE A 27 1.94 9.02 6.17
CA ILE A 27 0.57 8.52 6.20
C ILE A 27 -0.25 9.44 7.10
N PRO A 28 -1.43 9.90 6.64
CA PRO A 28 -2.29 10.72 7.47
C PRO A 28 -2.62 9.97 8.78
N GLU A 29 -2.33 10.58 9.92
CA GLU A 29 -2.62 9.99 11.25
C GLU A 29 -4.12 10.00 11.63
N GLY A 30 -4.98 10.42 10.71
CA GLY A 30 -6.43 10.36 10.89
C GLY A 30 -6.92 8.91 10.89
N VAL A 31 -7.96 8.62 11.68
CA VAL A 31 -8.64 7.33 11.59
C VAL A 31 -9.16 7.18 10.16
N PRO A 32 -8.85 6.06 9.48
CA PRO A 32 -9.47 5.67 8.23
C PRO A 32 -10.98 5.93 8.27
N THR A 33 -11.48 6.74 7.34
CA THR A 33 -12.92 7.02 7.29
C THR A 33 -13.53 6.14 6.22
N ASP A 34 -14.37 5.20 6.65
CA ASP A 34 -15.14 4.38 5.74
C ASP A 34 -15.93 5.27 4.78
N THR A 35 -15.71 5.07 3.48
CA THR A 35 -16.52 5.72 2.45
C THR A 35 -17.34 4.68 1.71
N LYS A 36 -18.42 5.09 1.07
CA LYS A 36 -19.24 4.17 0.26
C LYS A 36 -19.01 4.46 -1.21
N ASN A 37 -18.83 3.40 -2.00
CA ASN A 37 -18.85 3.52 -3.44
C ASN A 37 -20.29 3.79 -3.95
N LYS A 38 -20.42 3.97 -5.28
CA LYS A 38 -21.69 4.28 -5.96
C LYS A 38 -22.79 3.25 -5.69
N ASP A 39 -22.38 2.02 -5.38
CA ASP A 39 -23.22 0.86 -5.15
C ASP A 39 -23.51 0.64 -3.65
N GLY A 40 -23.02 1.54 -2.78
CA GLY A 40 -23.25 1.51 -1.33
C GLY A 40 -22.32 0.57 -0.56
N VAL A 41 -21.32 -0.02 -1.21
CA VAL A 41 -20.31 -0.91 -0.58
C VAL A 41 -19.32 -0.07 0.20
N LEU A 42 -19.02 -0.49 1.45
CA LEU A 42 -17.96 0.12 2.26
C LEU A 42 -16.61 -0.10 1.59
N VAL A 43 -15.89 0.98 1.40
CA VAL A 43 -14.55 1.00 0.84
C VAL A 43 -13.59 1.73 1.78
N ASP A 44 -12.34 1.30 1.78
CA ASP A 44 -11.24 1.96 2.47
C ASP A 44 -10.73 3.20 1.70
N GLU A 45 -9.66 3.82 2.18
CA GLU A 45 -9.03 5.00 1.59
C GLU A 45 -8.45 4.75 0.18
N PHE A 46 -8.21 3.49 -0.17
CA PHE A 46 -7.74 3.08 -1.48
C PHE A 46 -8.91 2.77 -2.43
N GLY A 47 -10.16 2.89 -1.96
CA GLY A 47 -11.35 2.53 -2.71
C GLY A 47 -11.54 1.01 -2.84
N LEU A 48 -10.78 0.22 -2.09
CA LEU A 48 -10.91 -1.23 -2.06
C LEU A 48 -12.09 -1.61 -1.15
N PRO A 49 -12.89 -2.62 -1.52
CA PRO A 49 -13.94 -3.12 -0.64
C PRO A 49 -13.37 -3.53 0.71
N GLN A 50 -14.00 -3.09 1.79
CA GLN A 50 -13.60 -3.53 3.13
C GLN A 50 -13.72 -5.03 3.25
N ILE A 51 -12.59 -5.67 3.49
CA ILE A 51 -12.49 -7.11 3.72
C ILE A 51 -12.79 -7.34 5.21
N PRO A 52 -13.66 -8.29 5.58
CA PRO A 52 -13.87 -8.62 6.99
C PRO A 52 -12.54 -8.99 7.65
N ALA A 53 -12.17 -8.27 8.71
CA ALA A 53 -11.06 -8.70 9.55
C ALA A 53 -11.42 -10.05 10.18
N SER A 54 -10.61 -11.07 9.91
CA SER A 54 -10.79 -12.43 10.44
C SER A 54 -10.29 -12.56 11.87
#